data_AF-A0A2V7W7G5-F1
#
_entry.id   AF-A0A2V7W7G5-F1
#
_cell.length_a   1.000
_cell.length_b   1.000
_cell.length_c   1.000
_cell.angle_alpha   90.00
_cell.angle_beta   90.00
_cell.angle_gamma   90.00
#
_symmetry.space_group_name_H-M   'P 1'
#
loop_
_entity.id
_entity.type
_entity.pdbx_description
1 polymer ?
#
loop_
_entity_poly.entity_id
_entity_poly.type
_entity_poly.pdbx_seq_one_letter_code
_entity_poly.pdbx_strand_id
1 'polypeptide(L)'
;MTGDLEAAKNELALAETSGVAARSEVGRPLLVAYQFLLRGGPAEKNYATYTAKPPLLSDQEFNMLRRDVLTRCDLPANMKSSDAPWYANYELGVELERKGDYPRALTHFIDAVARRPNPQRHARMYGMWLVDYYPYFHIARSHIQLKNWECAKNALDISQKLGEIPSDAPEMSELLSLRRETERRLAEK
;
A
#
# COMPACT_ATOMS: atom_id res chain seq x y z
N MET A 1 -28.08 29.77 -1.96
CA MET A 1 -27.12 29.74 -0.84
C MET A 1 -26.08 28.68 -1.16
N THR A 2 -24.98 29.07 -1.81
CA THR A 2 -23.81 28.21 -1.99
C THR A 2 -23.10 28.15 -0.65
N GLY A 3 -23.29 27.04 0.08
CA GLY A 3 -22.58 26.81 1.34
C GLY A 3 -21.08 26.86 1.11
N ASP A 4 -20.36 27.46 2.07
CA ASP A 4 -18.91 27.59 2.01
C ASP A 4 -18.26 26.19 2.04
N LEU A 5 -17.88 25.74 0.85
CA LEU A 5 -17.28 24.43 0.62
C LEU A 5 -15.96 24.28 1.40
N GLU A 6 -15.21 25.36 1.59
CA GLU A 6 -13.95 25.33 2.31
C GLU A 6 -14.18 25.25 3.81
N ALA A 7 -15.18 25.96 4.35
CA ALA A 7 -15.58 25.80 5.74
C ALA A 7 -16.05 24.36 6.03
N ALA A 8 -16.85 23.76 5.15
CA ALA A 8 -17.30 22.37 5.29
C ALA A 8 -16.14 21.36 5.21
N LYS A 9 -15.13 21.61 4.34
CA LYS A 9 -13.92 20.77 4.28
C LYS A 9 -13.10 20.86 5.57
N ASN A 10 -12.95 22.07 6.12
CA ASN A 10 -12.20 22.33 7.35
C ASN A 10 -12.88 21.69 8.57
N GLU A 11 -14.21 21.79 8.69
CA GLU A 11 -14.93 21.11 9.76
C GLU A 11 -14.85 19.58 9.63
N LEU A 12 -14.89 19.04 8.42
CA LEU A 12 -14.70 17.60 8.21
C LEU A 12 -13.28 17.17 8.59
N ALA A 13 -12.25 17.92 8.21
CA ALA A 13 -10.87 17.66 8.60
C ALA A 13 -10.67 17.72 10.14
N LEU A 14 -11.34 18.67 10.80
CA LEU A 14 -11.39 18.75 12.26
C LEU A 14 -12.10 17.55 12.87
N ALA A 15 -13.22 17.08 12.30
CA ALA A 15 -13.94 15.89 12.80
C ALA A 15 -13.14 14.59 12.59
N GLU A 16 -12.40 14.48 11.49
CA GLU A 16 -11.51 13.36 11.16
C GLU A 16 -10.30 13.25 12.10
N THR A 17 -9.88 14.35 12.74
CA THR A 17 -8.73 14.38 13.65
C THR A 17 -9.11 14.44 15.13
N SER A 18 -10.33 14.91 15.43
CA SER A 18 -10.79 15.10 16.81
C SER A 18 -11.83 14.06 17.28
N GLY A 19 -12.44 13.31 16.35
CA GLY A 19 -13.51 12.33 16.62
C GLY A 19 -13.06 11.01 17.26
N VAL A 20 -14.04 10.23 17.76
CA VAL A 20 -13.82 8.92 18.42
C VAL A 20 -13.07 7.94 17.51
N ALA A 21 -13.37 7.96 16.21
CA ALA A 21 -12.68 7.15 15.22
C ALA A 21 -11.18 7.48 15.15
N ALA A 22 -10.81 8.77 15.17
CA ALA A 22 -9.41 9.23 15.14
C ALA A 22 -8.60 8.83 16.38
N ARG A 23 -9.29 8.64 17.50
CA ARG A 23 -8.72 8.24 18.79
C ARG A 23 -8.72 6.73 19.00
N SER A 24 -9.37 5.97 18.13
CA SER A 24 -9.46 4.52 18.23
C SER A 24 -8.37 3.82 17.40
N GLU A 25 -7.83 2.73 17.92
CA GLU A 25 -6.82 1.91 17.23
C GLU A 25 -7.32 1.35 15.90
N VAL A 26 -8.63 1.13 15.77
CA VAL A 26 -9.27 0.60 14.56
C VAL A 26 -9.73 1.69 13.59
N GLY A 27 -10.19 2.84 14.09
CA GLY A 27 -10.76 3.92 13.29
C GLY A 27 -9.72 4.86 12.70
N ARG A 28 -8.58 5.05 13.36
CA ARG A 28 -7.52 5.92 12.86
C ARG A 28 -6.90 5.41 11.55
N PRO A 29 -6.58 4.10 11.40
CA PRO A 29 -6.14 3.56 10.12
C PRO A 29 -7.19 3.70 9.01
N LEU A 30 -8.47 3.51 9.34
CA LEU A 30 -9.59 3.70 8.41
C LEU A 30 -9.72 5.14 7.92
N LEU A 31 -9.51 6.13 8.79
CA LEU A 31 -9.56 7.55 8.43
C LEU A 31 -8.36 7.98 7.59
N VAL A 32 -7.16 7.48 7.92
CA VAL A 32 -5.96 7.70 7.10
C VAL A 32 -6.16 7.05 5.73
N ALA A 33 -6.62 5.80 5.69
CA ALA A 33 -6.99 5.12 4.46
C ALA A 33 -8.02 5.92 3.66
N TYR A 34 -9.08 6.42 4.30
CA TYR A 34 -10.11 7.26 3.68
C TYR A 34 -9.53 8.56 3.09
N GLN A 35 -8.69 9.28 3.84
CA GLN A 35 -8.04 10.51 3.38
C GLN A 35 -7.13 10.24 2.16
N PHE A 36 -6.33 9.18 2.20
CA PHE A 36 -5.36 8.87 1.15
C PHE A 36 -5.95 8.15 -0.06
N LEU A 37 -7.01 7.33 0.11
CA LEU A 37 -7.63 6.54 -0.95
C LEU A 37 -8.84 7.21 -1.61
N LEU A 38 -9.69 7.91 -0.84
CA LEU A 38 -11.01 8.36 -1.31
C LEU A 38 -11.10 9.86 -1.53
N ARG A 39 -10.35 10.68 -0.78
CA ARG A 39 -10.52 12.15 -0.82
C ARG A 39 -9.67 12.86 -1.86
N GLY A 40 -8.74 12.15 -2.54
CA GLY A 40 -7.91 12.61 -3.65
C GLY A 40 -8.14 14.06 -4.06
N GLY A 41 -7.61 14.99 -3.28
CA GLY A 41 -7.76 16.41 -3.57
C GLY A 41 -7.03 16.71 -4.88
N PRO A 42 -7.48 17.71 -5.66
CA PRO A 42 -6.93 18.00 -6.99
C PRO A 42 -5.44 18.41 -7.02
N ALA A 43 -4.72 18.35 -5.90
CA ALA A 43 -3.33 18.76 -5.77
C ALA A 43 -2.44 17.82 -4.92
N GLU A 44 -2.96 16.76 -4.28
CA GLU A 44 -2.14 15.85 -3.47
C GLU A 44 -1.97 14.51 -4.19
N LYS A 45 -0.73 14.21 -4.58
CA LYS A 45 -0.38 13.08 -5.43
C LYS A 45 -0.71 11.76 -4.69
N ASN A 46 -1.48 10.87 -5.32
CA ASN A 46 -1.83 9.58 -4.74
C ASN A 46 -0.66 8.58 -4.98
N TYR A 47 -0.36 7.72 -4.00
CA TYR A 47 0.61 6.63 -4.20
C TYR A 47 0.19 5.64 -5.30
N ALA A 48 -1.09 5.61 -5.69
CA ALA A 48 -1.59 4.77 -6.77
C ALA A 48 -1.46 5.40 -8.17
N THR A 49 -1.05 6.66 -8.28
CA THR A 49 -0.96 7.36 -9.58
C THR A 49 0.46 7.37 -10.12
N TYR A 50 0.78 6.44 -11.03
CA TYR A 50 2.12 6.31 -11.61
C TYR A 50 2.07 5.93 -13.09
N THR A 51 3.16 6.22 -13.79
CA THR A 51 3.35 5.73 -15.16
C THR A 51 3.71 4.25 -15.12
N ALA A 52 2.87 3.42 -15.72
CA ALA A 52 3.12 1.99 -15.83
C ALA A 52 4.40 1.73 -16.62
N LYS A 53 5.32 0.98 -16.02
CA LYS A 53 6.54 0.48 -16.68
C LYS A 53 6.31 -0.93 -17.19
N PRO A 54 7.03 -1.36 -18.24
CA PRO A 54 6.91 -2.72 -18.74
C PRO A 54 7.31 -3.72 -17.64
N PRO A 55 6.58 -4.85 -17.51
CA PRO A 55 6.89 -5.89 -16.54
C PRO A 55 8.21 -6.59 -16.88
N LEU A 56 8.87 -7.13 -15.86
CA LEU A 56 10.13 -7.87 -16.03
C LEU A 56 9.90 -9.33 -16.44
N LEU A 57 8.92 -9.98 -15.82
CA LEU A 57 8.62 -11.40 -16.09
C LEU A 57 7.79 -11.54 -17.35
N SER A 58 8.03 -12.61 -18.11
CA SER A 58 7.13 -13.00 -19.19
C SER A 58 5.73 -13.30 -18.65
N ASP A 59 4.72 -13.21 -19.52
CA ASP A 59 3.34 -13.55 -19.13
C ASP A 59 3.21 -15.02 -18.67
N GLN A 60 4.03 -15.91 -19.22
CA GLN A 60 4.05 -17.31 -18.81
C GLN A 60 4.59 -17.47 -17.38
N GLU A 61 5.74 -16.87 -17.08
CA GLU A 61 6.34 -16.89 -15.73
C GLU A 61 5.43 -16.26 -14.69
N PHE A 62 4.83 -15.11 -15.03
CA PHE A 62 3.84 -14.46 -14.18
C PHE A 62 2.63 -15.35 -13.91
N ASN A 63 2.09 -15.99 -14.95
CA ASN A 63 0.93 -16.86 -14.78
C ASN A 63 1.25 -18.12 -13.95
N MET A 64 2.45 -18.69 -14.08
CA MET A 64 2.90 -19.79 -13.23
C MET A 64 3.00 -19.33 -11.77
N LEU A 65 3.71 -18.23 -11.52
CA LEU A 65 3.87 -17.69 -10.17
C LEU A 65 2.51 -17.38 -9.52
N ARG A 66 1.59 -16.76 -10.28
CA ARG A 66 0.23 -16.49 -9.80
C ARG A 66 -0.51 -17.77 -9.42
N ARG A 67 -0.47 -18.83 -10.23
CA ARG A 67 -1.11 -20.10 -9.90
C ARG A 67 -0.52 -20.73 -8.64
N ASP A 68 0.80 -20.67 -8.49
CA ASP A 68 1.50 -21.21 -7.32
C ASP A 68 1.08 -20.47 -6.05
N VAL A 69 1.03 -19.14 -6.09
CA VAL A 69 0.56 -18.31 -4.96
C VAL A 69 -0.91 -18.58 -4.63
N LEU A 70 -1.80 -18.63 -5.63
CA LEU A 70 -3.21 -18.94 -5.42
C LEU A 70 -3.38 -20.32 -4.76
N THR A 71 -2.64 -21.33 -5.23
CA THR A 71 -2.68 -22.68 -4.66
C THR A 71 -2.17 -22.68 -3.21
N ARG A 72 -1.08 -21.96 -2.92
CA ARG A 72 -0.57 -21.77 -1.55
C ARG A 72 -1.53 -20.97 -0.68
N CYS A 73 -2.45 -20.21 -1.27
CA CYS A 73 -3.48 -19.45 -0.58
C CYS A 73 -4.79 -20.21 -0.38
N ASP A 74 -4.82 -21.50 -0.73
CA ASP A 74 -6.02 -22.35 -0.76
C ASP A 74 -7.15 -21.75 -1.65
N LEU A 75 -6.76 -21.22 -2.81
CA LEU A 75 -7.65 -20.60 -3.79
C LEU A 75 -7.61 -21.33 -5.14
N PRO A 76 -8.71 -21.28 -5.92
CA PRO A 76 -8.74 -21.82 -7.28
C PRO A 76 -7.65 -21.18 -8.17
N ALA A 77 -6.84 -22.00 -8.84
CA ALA A 77 -5.73 -21.54 -9.67
C ALA A 77 -6.14 -20.69 -10.89
N ASN A 78 -7.42 -20.74 -11.28
CA ASN A 78 -8.01 -19.94 -12.36
C ASN A 78 -8.72 -18.66 -11.87
N MET A 79 -8.67 -18.37 -10.56
CA MET A 79 -9.25 -17.16 -9.98
C MET A 79 -8.62 -15.91 -10.61
N LYS A 80 -9.47 -14.94 -10.96
CA LYS A 80 -8.99 -13.64 -11.44
C LYS A 80 -8.36 -12.87 -10.28
N SER A 81 -7.29 -12.13 -10.56
CA SER A 81 -6.61 -11.31 -9.53
C SER A 81 -7.55 -10.29 -8.89
N SER A 82 -8.49 -9.75 -9.70
CA SER A 82 -9.54 -8.85 -9.25
C SER A 82 -10.49 -9.47 -8.24
N ASP A 83 -10.62 -10.79 -8.19
CA ASP A 83 -11.57 -11.50 -7.33
C ASP A 83 -10.85 -12.13 -6.13
N ALA A 84 -9.52 -12.17 -6.17
CA ALA A 84 -8.70 -12.72 -5.11
C ALA A 84 -8.77 -11.87 -3.83
N PRO A 85 -8.76 -12.49 -2.64
CA PRO A 85 -8.75 -11.78 -1.38
C PRO A 85 -7.45 -10.97 -1.21
N TRP A 86 -7.48 -10.00 -0.29
CA TRP A 86 -6.36 -9.06 -0.05
C TRP A 86 -5.03 -9.79 0.18
N TYR A 87 -5.06 -10.90 0.93
CA TYR A 87 -3.85 -11.64 1.30
C TYR A 87 -3.21 -12.35 0.12
N ALA A 88 -3.99 -12.84 -0.84
CA ALA A 88 -3.45 -13.50 -2.03
C ALA A 88 -2.81 -12.49 -2.99
N ASN A 89 -3.42 -11.31 -3.13
CA ASN A 89 -2.80 -10.20 -3.85
C ASN A 89 -1.53 -9.71 -3.15
N TYR A 90 -1.55 -9.60 -1.82
CA TYR A 90 -0.36 -9.21 -1.07
C TYR A 90 0.80 -10.21 -1.25
N GLU A 91 0.56 -11.51 -1.05
CA GLU A 91 1.57 -12.55 -1.24
C GLU A 91 2.13 -12.56 -2.67
N LEU A 92 1.26 -12.43 -3.68
CA LEU A 92 1.71 -12.35 -5.05
C LEU A 92 2.58 -11.11 -5.29
N GLY A 93 2.21 -9.97 -4.72
CA GLY A 93 3.03 -8.76 -4.72
C GLY A 93 4.42 -8.99 -4.12
N VAL A 94 4.50 -9.65 -2.96
CA VAL A 94 5.77 -9.98 -2.29
C VAL A 94 6.64 -10.88 -3.17
N GLU A 95 6.07 -11.91 -3.79
CA GLU A 95 6.85 -12.80 -4.67
C GLU A 95 7.30 -12.10 -5.96
N LEU A 96 6.47 -11.23 -6.53
CA LEU A 96 6.84 -10.43 -7.70
C LEU A 96 7.96 -9.45 -7.37
N GLU A 97 7.90 -8.83 -6.20
CA GLU A 97 8.94 -7.94 -5.71
C GLU A 97 10.27 -8.67 -5.53
N ARG A 98 10.25 -9.88 -4.96
CA ARG A 98 11.45 -10.76 -4.87
C ARG A 98 12.03 -11.12 -6.23
N LYS A 99 11.17 -11.23 -7.26
CA LYS A 99 11.58 -11.45 -8.66
C LYS A 99 11.99 -10.17 -9.38
N GLY A 100 11.86 -9.00 -8.75
CA GLY A 100 12.17 -7.70 -9.34
C GLY A 100 11.10 -7.16 -10.31
N ASP A 101 9.93 -7.81 -10.42
CA ASP A 101 8.81 -7.33 -11.25
C ASP A 101 7.97 -6.29 -10.47
N TYR A 102 8.64 -5.19 -10.09
CA TYR A 102 8.05 -4.09 -9.34
C TYR A 102 6.80 -3.47 -9.99
N PRO A 103 6.67 -3.35 -11.32
CA PRO A 103 5.45 -2.83 -11.94
C PRO A 103 4.21 -3.66 -11.58
N ARG A 104 4.30 -4.99 -11.65
CA ARG A 104 3.19 -5.88 -11.29
C ARG A 104 3.04 -6.01 -9.78
N ALA A 105 4.15 -6.06 -9.04
CA ALA A 105 4.11 -6.11 -7.58
C ALA A 105 3.30 -4.94 -7.02
N LEU A 106 3.59 -3.72 -7.51
CA LEU A 106 2.89 -2.51 -7.14
C LEU A 106 1.37 -2.60 -7.38
N THR A 107 0.94 -3.07 -8.56
CA THR A 107 -0.49 -3.26 -8.86
C THR A 107 -1.14 -4.18 -7.83
N HIS A 108 -0.50 -5.31 -7.52
CA HIS A 108 -1.04 -6.28 -6.57
C HIS A 108 -1.07 -5.76 -5.12
N PHE A 109 -0.08 -4.96 -4.71
CA PHE A 109 -0.13 -4.29 -3.41
C PHE A 109 -1.25 -3.25 -3.33
N ILE A 110 -1.48 -2.48 -4.40
CA ILE A 110 -2.59 -1.53 -4.46
C ILE A 110 -3.94 -2.26 -4.35
N ASP A 111 -4.11 -3.37 -5.07
CA ASP A 111 -5.33 -4.20 -4.99
C ASP A 111 -5.53 -4.79 -3.58
N ALA A 112 -4.45 -5.20 -2.91
CA ALA A 112 -4.51 -5.66 -1.52
C ALA A 112 -4.98 -4.55 -0.57
N VAL A 113 -4.41 -3.34 -0.69
CA VAL A 113 -4.77 -2.17 0.12
C VAL A 113 -6.20 -1.69 -0.15
N ALA A 114 -6.65 -1.73 -1.40
CA ALA A 114 -8.02 -1.37 -1.75
C ALA A 114 -9.06 -2.25 -1.03
N ARG A 115 -8.70 -3.51 -0.75
CA ARG A 115 -9.55 -4.47 -0.02
C ARG A 115 -9.35 -4.42 1.49
N ARG A 116 -8.11 -4.23 1.92
CA ARG A 116 -7.73 -4.15 3.34
C ARG A 116 -6.66 -3.07 3.52
N PRO A 117 -7.08 -1.85 3.86
CA PRO A 117 -6.13 -0.75 3.95
C PRO A 117 -5.37 -0.73 5.28
N ASN A 118 -5.85 -1.45 6.31
CA ASN A 118 -5.22 -1.42 7.62
C ASN A 118 -4.02 -2.38 7.65
N PRO A 119 -2.79 -1.88 7.81
CA PRO A 119 -1.62 -2.72 8.06
C PRO A 119 -1.77 -3.44 9.39
N GLN A 120 -1.20 -4.63 9.50
CA GLN A 120 -1.25 -5.39 10.74
C GLN A 120 -0.12 -6.42 10.78
N ARG A 121 0.61 -6.42 11.90
CA ARG A 121 1.54 -7.49 12.24
C ARG A 121 0.78 -8.78 12.57
N HIS A 122 1.28 -9.92 12.11
CA HIS A 122 0.61 -11.22 12.24
C HIS A 122 -0.86 -11.16 11.78
N ALA A 123 -1.13 -10.45 10.69
CA ALA A 123 -2.43 -10.41 10.05
C ALA A 123 -2.84 -11.84 9.66
N ARG A 124 -4.00 -12.25 10.16
CA ARG A 124 -4.54 -13.56 9.83
C ARG A 124 -5.01 -13.57 8.37
N MET A 125 -4.44 -14.49 7.60
CA MET A 125 -4.85 -14.77 6.23
C MET A 125 -6.00 -15.79 6.25
N TYR A 126 -5.81 -16.93 5.59
CA TYR A 126 -6.70 -18.08 5.67
C TYR A 126 -6.19 -19.11 6.71
N GLY A 127 -7.11 -19.86 7.31
CA GLY A 127 -6.75 -20.89 8.30
C GLY A 127 -5.99 -20.32 9.51
N MET A 128 -4.81 -20.87 9.78
CA MET A 128 -3.89 -20.44 10.86
C MET A 128 -2.66 -19.68 10.35
N TRP A 129 -2.62 -19.31 9.07
CA TRP A 129 -1.48 -18.60 8.49
C TRP A 129 -1.53 -17.12 8.86
N LEU A 130 -0.43 -16.64 9.42
CA LEU A 130 -0.25 -15.25 9.83
C LEU A 130 0.87 -14.64 8.99
N VAL A 131 0.68 -13.41 8.54
CA VAL A 131 1.68 -12.65 7.80
C VAL A 131 1.83 -11.26 8.39
N ASP A 132 3.04 -10.73 8.36
CA ASP A 132 3.26 -9.32 8.63
C ASP A 132 2.84 -8.51 7.40
N TYR A 133 1.68 -7.87 7.51
CA TYR A 133 1.05 -7.12 6.41
C TYR A 133 1.47 -5.66 6.48
N TYR A 134 2.51 -5.33 5.72
CA TYR A 134 3.10 -3.99 5.60
C TYR A 134 2.96 -3.43 4.17
N PRO A 135 1.75 -3.35 3.61
CA PRO A 135 1.56 -2.98 2.21
C PRO A 135 2.11 -1.61 1.81
N TYR A 136 2.06 -0.58 2.67
CA TYR A 136 2.50 0.77 2.28
C TYR A 136 4.03 0.85 2.15
N PHE A 137 4.75 0.12 3.00
CA PHE A 137 6.18 -0.10 2.88
C PHE A 137 6.54 -0.78 1.55
N HIS A 138 5.84 -1.86 1.19
CA HIS A 138 6.06 -2.57 -0.08
C HIS A 138 5.71 -1.72 -1.31
N ILE A 139 4.64 -0.92 -1.24
CA ILE A 139 4.27 0.06 -2.27
C ILE A 139 5.38 1.10 -2.44
N ALA A 140 5.89 1.65 -1.33
CA ALA A 140 6.98 2.62 -1.37
C ALA A 140 8.25 2.04 -2.01
N ARG A 141 8.65 0.83 -1.60
CA ARG A 141 9.82 0.15 -2.15
C ARG A 141 9.67 -0.10 -3.64
N SER A 142 8.50 -0.56 -4.07
CA SER A 142 8.19 -0.73 -5.50
C SER A 142 8.30 0.59 -6.27
N HIS A 143 7.76 1.69 -5.74
CA HIS A 143 7.89 3.01 -6.38
C HIS A 143 9.32 3.51 -6.48
N ILE A 144 10.15 3.27 -5.46
CA ILE A 144 11.57 3.64 -5.47
C ILE A 144 12.30 2.94 -6.62
N GLN A 145 12.07 1.64 -6.79
CA GLN A 145 12.66 0.85 -7.87
C GLN A 145 12.17 1.31 -9.24
N LEU A 146 10.91 1.76 -9.30
CA LEU A 146 10.33 2.41 -10.47
C LEU A 146 10.68 3.89 -10.59
N LYS A 147 11.54 4.46 -9.73
CA LYS A 147 11.94 5.88 -9.74
C LYS A 147 10.74 6.86 -9.66
N ASN A 148 9.62 6.40 -9.12
CA ASN A 148 8.41 7.20 -8.89
C ASN A 148 8.51 7.89 -7.53
N TRP A 149 9.51 8.77 -7.37
CA TRP A 149 9.93 9.33 -6.07
C TRP A 149 8.82 10.03 -5.29
N GLU A 150 7.91 10.70 -6.00
CA GLU A 150 6.79 11.40 -5.37
C GLU A 150 5.76 10.42 -4.77
N CYS A 151 5.44 9.34 -5.50
CA CYS A 151 4.55 8.29 -5.00
C CYS A 151 5.21 7.48 -3.88
N ALA A 152 6.52 7.22 -4.01
CA ALA A 152 7.31 6.59 -2.96
C ALA A 152 7.22 7.38 -1.65
N LYS A 153 7.45 8.71 -1.70
CA LYS A 153 7.34 9.58 -0.53
C LYS A 153 5.97 9.46 0.13
N ASN A 154 4.89 9.54 -0.66
CA ASN A 154 3.54 9.50 -0.11
C ASN A 154 3.23 8.14 0.53
N ALA A 155 3.66 7.03 -0.06
CA ALA A 155 3.52 5.71 0.54
C ALA A 155 4.33 5.55 1.84
N LEU A 156 5.56 6.09 1.89
CA LEU A 156 6.38 6.10 3.11
C LEU A 156 5.73 6.93 4.23
N ASP A 157 5.20 8.11 3.89
CA ASP A 157 4.51 8.98 4.84
C ASP A 157 3.26 8.29 5.42
N ILE A 158 2.53 7.53 4.60
CA ILE A 158 1.39 6.72 5.07
C ILE A 158 1.86 5.60 6.00
N SER A 159 2.85 4.82 5.58
CA SER A 159 3.43 3.72 6.37
C SER A 159 3.84 4.20 7.76
N GLN A 160 4.55 5.34 7.83
CA GLN A 160 4.98 5.94 9.09
C GLN A 160 3.80 6.47 9.92
N LYS A 161 2.83 7.15 9.31
CA LYS A 161 1.64 7.68 10.02
C LYS A 161 0.79 6.57 10.65
N LEU A 162 0.73 5.42 9.98
CA LEU A 162 0.01 4.24 10.46
C LEU A 162 0.81 3.43 11.47
N GLY A 163 2.10 3.71 11.66
CA GLY A 163 2.98 2.89 12.49
C GLY A 163 3.02 1.44 12.00
N GLU A 164 2.97 1.25 10.67
CA GLU A 164 2.83 -0.05 10.02
C GLU A 164 3.94 -1.02 10.44
N ILE A 165 5.18 -0.52 10.51
CA ILE A 165 6.35 -1.30 10.88
C ILE A 165 6.70 -1.02 12.35
N PRO A 166 6.78 -2.03 13.23
CA PRO A 166 7.28 -1.89 14.59
C PRO A 166 8.74 -1.41 14.64
N SER A 167 9.11 -0.68 15.70
CA SER A 167 10.49 -0.17 15.84
C SER A 167 11.56 -1.26 16.00
N ASP A 168 11.16 -2.44 16.48
CA ASP A 168 12.01 -3.62 16.67
C ASP A 168 12.06 -4.53 15.43
N ALA A 169 11.22 -4.29 14.42
CA ALA A 169 11.19 -5.08 13.20
C ALA A 169 12.42 -4.77 12.30
N PRO A 170 13.00 -5.78 11.63
CA PRO A 170 14.16 -5.57 10.76
C PRO A 170 13.86 -4.59 9.60
N GLU A 171 12.64 -4.58 9.09
CA GLU A 171 12.17 -3.70 8.02
C GLU A 171 12.21 -2.22 8.41
N MET A 172 12.23 -1.88 9.71
CA MET A 172 12.31 -0.49 10.17
C MET A 172 13.60 0.18 9.69
N SER A 173 14.72 -0.54 9.72
CA SER A 173 16.00 -0.02 9.24
C SER A 173 15.97 0.29 7.73
N GLU A 174 15.29 -0.56 6.97
CA GLU A 174 15.09 -0.39 5.54
C GLU A 174 14.17 0.80 5.25
N LEU A 175 13.03 0.92 5.95
CA LEU A 175 12.10 2.05 5.83
C LEU A 175 12.83 3.40 6.00
N LEU A 176 13.67 3.52 7.03
CA LEU A 176 14.46 4.74 7.28
C LEU A 176 15.49 5.01 6.18
N SER A 177 16.08 3.96 5.59
CA SER A 177 16.98 4.08 4.45
C SER A 177 16.26 4.59 3.20
N LEU A 178 15.14 3.95 2.85
CA LEU A 178 14.29 4.30 1.71
C LEU A 178 13.79 5.74 1.79
N ARG A 179 13.46 6.22 3.01
CA ARG A 179 13.06 7.60 3.26
C ARG A 179 14.17 8.60 2.95
N ARG A 180 15.37 8.39 3.51
CA ARG A 180 16.53 9.24 3.25
C ARG A 180 16.88 9.29 1.76
N GLU A 181 16.82 8.15 1.08
CA GLU A 181 17.06 8.08 -0.36
C GLU A 181 16.01 8.90 -1.14
N THR A 182 14.73 8.72 -0.83
CA THR A 182 13.63 9.42 -1.50
C THR A 182 13.72 10.93 -1.29
N GLU A 183 14.00 11.38 -0.06
CA GLU A 183 14.18 12.80 0.25
C GLU A 183 15.35 13.41 -0.52
N ARG A 184 16.50 12.72 -0.57
CA ARG A 184 17.66 13.16 -1.36
C ARG A 184 17.29 13.30 -2.84
N ARG A 185 16.64 12.30 -3.42
CA ARG A 185 16.27 12.30 -4.86
C ARG A 185 15.27 13.39 -5.22
N LEU A 186 14.37 13.72 -4.29
CA LEU A 186 13.41 14.81 -4.49
C LEU A 186 14.07 16.19 -4.33
N ALA A 187 15.11 16.31 -3.52
CA ALA A 187 15.87 17.56 -3.37
C ALA A 187 16.83 17.83 -4.55
N GLU A 188 17.23 16.79 -5.28
CA GLU A 188 18.08 16.87 -6.49
C GLU A 188 17.32 17.32 -7.75
N LYS A 189 15.98 17.39 -7.71
CA LYS A 189 15.09 17.70 -8.84
C LYS A 189 14.72 19.18 -8.87
#